data_AF-A0A2A4MEB9-F1
#
_entry.id   AF-A0A2A4MEB9-F1
#
_cell.length_a   1.000
_cell.length_b   1.000
_cell.length_c   1.000
_cell.angle_alpha   90.00
_cell.angle_beta   90.00
_cell.angle_gamma   90.00
#
_symmetry.space_group_name_H-M   'P 1'
#
loop_
_entity.id
_entity.type
_entity.pdbx_description
1 polymer ?
#
loop_
_entity_poly.entity_id
_entity_poly.type
_entity_poly.pdbx_seq_one_letter_code
_entity_poly.pdbx_strand_id
1 'polypeptide(L)'
;MQVNIAQSFSSFWGFASLGYKLRGESDLFAGLENTFYTSLSVERAVNSRWSLGLIYDYREAASSFSQETHELLPYLRWSPNAHWDFSAFSIFGFTQDSPDIGVLGQLSYRW
;
A
#
# COMPACT_ATOMS: atom_id res chain seq x y z
N MET A 1 -0.44 -12.46 -10.19
CA MET A 1 0.03 -11.58 -11.29
C MET A 1 -0.27 -10.15 -10.91
N GLN A 2 0.55 -9.19 -11.35
CA GLN A 2 0.37 -7.77 -11.05
C GLN A 2 0.87 -6.90 -12.20
N VAL A 3 0.18 -5.78 -12.42
CA VAL A 3 0.57 -4.72 -13.34
C VAL A 3 0.65 -3.42 -12.55
N ASN A 4 1.69 -2.62 -12.83
CA ASN A 4 1.95 -1.34 -12.19
C ASN A 4 2.06 -0.24 -13.24
N ILE A 5 1.50 0.92 -12.95
CA ILE A 5 1.59 2.13 -13.78
C ILE A 5 2.08 3.27 -12.88
N ALA A 6 3.02 4.06 -13.38
CA ALA A 6 3.53 5.24 -12.71
C ALA A 6 3.51 6.43 -13.68
N GLN A 7 3.04 7.58 -13.22
CA GLN A 7 2.98 8.79 -14.04
C GLN A 7 3.29 10.04 -13.21
N SER A 8 4.09 10.95 -13.77
CA SER A 8 4.32 12.27 -13.19
C SER A 8 3.33 13.29 -13.73
N PHE A 9 2.83 14.13 -12.83
CA PHE A 9 1.92 15.24 -13.10
C PHE A 9 2.47 16.52 -12.48
N SER A 10 3.38 17.19 -13.19
CA SER A 10 4.07 18.41 -12.74
C SER A 10 4.72 18.23 -11.35
N SER A 11 4.02 18.58 -10.27
CA SER A 11 4.48 18.47 -8.88
C SER A 11 4.11 17.15 -8.17
N PHE A 12 3.34 16.27 -8.81
CA PHE A 12 2.88 15.02 -8.20
C PHE A 12 3.37 13.80 -8.98
N TRP A 13 3.51 12.69 -8.28
CA TRP A 13 3.71 11.36 -8.85
C TRP A 13 2.54 10.49 -8.48
N GLY A 14 1.82 9.97 -9.47
CA GLY A 14 0.76 8.98 -9.28
C GLY A 14 1.27 7.58 -9.57
N PHE A 15 0.87 6.62 -8.75
CA PHE A 15 1.10 5.20 -8.99
C PHE A 15 -0.20 4.44 -8.86
N ALA A 16 -0.39 3.45 -9.72
CA ALA A 16 -1.53 2.55 -9.69
C ALA A 16 -1.03 1.12 -9.85
N SER A 17 -1.55 0.22 -9.03
CA SER A 17 -1.29 -1.22 -9.12
C SER A 17 -2.61 -1.95 -9.22
N LEU A 18 -2.67 -2.96 -10.09
CA LEU A 18 -3.77 -3.91 -10.16
C LEU A 18 -3.16 -5.31 -10.17
N GLY A 19 -3.66 -6.18 -9.30
CA GLY A 19 -3.16 -7.53 -9.18
C GLY A 19 -4.24 -8.55 -8.90
N TYR A 20 -3.88 -9.79 -9.17
CA TYR A 20 -4.70 -10.96 -8.90
C TYR A 20 -3.83 -12.04 -8.25
N LYS A 21 -4.30 -12.59 -7.13
CA LYS A 21 -3.58 -13.58 -6.34
C LYS A 21 -4.26 -14.93 -6.47
N LEU A 22 -3.56 -15.88 -7.08
CA LEU A 22 -3.94 -17.29 -7.07
C LEU A 22 -3.47 -17.91 -5.75
N ARG A 23 -4.38 -18.38 -4.91
CA ARG A 23 -4.06 -18.98 -3.61
C ARG A 23 -4.05 -20.50 -3.63
N GLY A 24 -4.80 -21.10 -4.56
CA GLY A 24 -4.97 -22.54 -4.62
C GLY A 24 -5.80 -23.08 -3.46
N GLU A 25 -5.97 -24.39 -3.44
CA GLU A 25 -6.70 -25.11 -2.39
C GLU A 25 -5.72 -25.65 -1.34
N SER A 26 -6.15 -25.68 -0.08
CA SER A 26 -5.36 -26.23 1.02
C SER A 26 -6.27 -26.89 2.04
N ASP A 27 -5.97 -28.14 2.41
CA ASP A 27 -6.69 -28.85 3.47
C ASP A 27 -6.48 -28.21 4.86
N LEU A 28 -5.37 -27.48 5.04
CA LEU A 28 -5.06 -26.76 6.29
C LEU A 28 -5.69 -25.37 6.35
N PHE A 29 -5.90 -24.74 5.20
CA PHE A 29 -6.48 -23.42 5.06
C PHE A 29 -7.69 -23.49 4.14
N ALA A 30 -8.78 -24.05 4.68
CA ALA A 30 -10.04 -24.19 3.97
C ALA A 30 -10.62 -22.82 3.57
N GLY A 31 -11.29 -22.79 2.42
CA GLY A 31 -12.04 -21.62 1.95
C GLY A 31 -11.17 -20.47 1.41
N LEU A 32 -9.88 -20.67 1.15
CA LEU A 32 -9.05 -19.66 0.50
C LEU A 32 -9.59 -19.33 -0.90
N GLU A 33 -9.68 -18.05 -1.19
CA GLU A 33 -10.19 -17.56 -2.47
C GLU A 33 -9.12 -16.79 -3.25
N ASN A 34 -9.17 -16.94 -4.57
CA ASN A 34 -8.36 -16.11 -5.44
C ASN A 34 -8.92 -14.68 -5.39
N THR A 35 -8.03 -13.70 -5.36
CA THR A 35 -8.41 -12.33 -4.99
C THR A 35 -7.82 -11.29 -5.91
N PHE A 36 -8.63 -10.35 -6.34
CA PHE A 36 -8.16 -9.09 -6.89
C PHE A 36 -7.72 -8.14 -5.78
N TYR A 37 -6.74 -7.30 -6.10
CA TYR A 37 -6.34 -6.18 -5.28
C TYR A 37 -5.94 -5.01 -6.16
N THR A 38 -6.19 -3.79 -5.68
CA THR A 38 -5.71 -2.59 -6.32
C THR A 38 -5.16 -1.61 -5.30
N SER A 39 -4.17 -0.83 -5.72
CA SER A 39 -3.56 0.21 -4.92
C SER A 39 -3.43 1.45 -5.78
N LEU A 40 -3.89 2.59 -5.27
CA LEU A 40 -3.70 3.89 -5.89
C LEU A 40 -2.92 4.77 -4.93
N SER A 41 -1.85 5.40 -5.41
CA SER A 41 -1.09 6.33 -4.59
C SER A 41 -0.74 7.61 -5.33
N VAL A 42 -0.59 8.66 -4.54
CA VAL A 42 -0.08 9.95 -4.99
C VAL A 42 0.98 10.43 -4.01
N GLU A 43 2.12 10.89 -4.54
CA GLU A 43 3.22 11.49 -3.78
C GLU A 43 3.51 12.89 -4.31
N ARG A 44 3.89 13.79 -3.41
CA ARG A 44 4.48 15.09 -3.73
C ARG A 44 5.77 15.29 -2.94
N ALA A 45 6.82 15.68 -3.65
CA ALA A 45 8.01 16.24 -3.03
C ALA A 45 7.69 17.64 -2.49
N VAL A 46 7.83 17.83 -1.19
CA VAL A 46 7.70 19.14 -0.54
C VAL A 46 8.99 19.94 -0.73
N ASN A 47 10.13 19.26 -0.61
CA ASN A 47 11.47 19.76 -0.91
C ASN A 47 12.42 18.58 -1.19
N SER A 48 13.72 18.83 -1.27
CA SER A 48 14.72 17.78 -1.56
C SER A 48 14.85 16.70 -0.49
N ARG A 49 14.32 16.91 0.72
CA ARG A 49 14.43 15.99 1.86
C ARG A 49 13.09 15.40 2.29
N TRP A 50 11.97 16.02 1.96
CA TRP A 50 10.66 15.64 2.47
C TRP A 50 9.67 15.40 1.34
N SER A 51 8.96 14.28 1.42
CA SER A 51 7.83 13.95 0.55
C SER A 51 6.63 13.53 1.36
N LEU A 52 5.45 13.86 0.87
CA LEU A 52 4.17 13.48 1.45
C LEU A 52 3.42 12.66 0.42
N GLY A 53 2.73 11.63 0.87
CA GLY A 53 1.87 10.87 -0.01
C GLY A 53 0.68 10.26 0.69
N LEU A 54 -0.17 9.67 -0.14
CA LEU A 54 -1.40 9.01 0.25
C LEU A 54 -1.53 7.76 -0.61
N ILE A 55 -1.86 6.65 0.03
CA ILE A 55 -2.15 5.38 -0.64
C ILE A 55 -3.59 5.00 -0.27
N TYR A 56 -4.34 4.50 -1.23
CA TYR A 56 -5.59 3.82 -1.02
C TYR A 56 -5.46 2.39 -1.53
N ASP A 57 -5.67 1.43 -0.63
CA ASP A 57 -5.55 0.01 -0.92
C ASP A 57 -6.92 -0.65 -0.80
N TYR A 58 -7.28 -1.39 -1.85
CA TYR A 58 -8.43 -2.28 -1.89
C TYR A 58 -7.98 -3.72 -2.09
N ARG A 59 -8.55 -4.65 -1.33
CA ARG A 59 -8.30 -6.08 -1.48
C ARG A 59 -9.60 -6.84 -1.30
N GLU A 60 -9.93 -7.70 -2.25
CA GLU A 60 -11.03 -8.66 -2.07
C GLU A 60 -10.75 -9.62 -0.90
N ALA A 61 -11.81 -10.21 -0.37
CA ALA A 61 -11.77 -11.18 0.72
C ALA A 61 -10.82 -12.35 0.41
N ALA A 62 -9.85 -12.59 1.29
CA ALA A 62 -8.84 -13.64 1.11
C ALA A 62 -9.38 -15.07 1.22
N SER A 63 -10.58 -15.22 1.79
CA SER A 63 -11.29 -16.47 2.00
C SER A 63 -12.79 -16.20 2.18
N SER A 64 -13.59 -17.27 2.09
CA SER A 64 -15.03 -17.28 2.41
C SER A 64 -15.37 -16.90 3.86
N PHE A 65 -14.36 -16.75 4.71
CA PHE A 65 -14.49 -16.39 6.13
C PHE A 65 -14.01 -14.98 6.43
N SER A 66 -13.54 -14.26 5.41
CA SER A 66 -13.07 -12.88 5.50
C SER A 66 -13.92 -11.97 4.63
N GLN A 67 -13.77 -10.68 4.85
CA GLN A 67 -14.35 -9.62 4.05
C GLN A 67 -13.26 -8.88 3.29
N GLU A 68 -13.69 -8.05 2.34
CA GLU A 68 -12.79 -7.15 1.64
C GLU A 68 -12.20 -6.09 2.57
N THR A 69 -11.03 -5.57 2.21
CA THR A 69 -10.33 -4.51 2.95
C THR A 69 -10.25 -3.24 2.14
N HIS A 70 -10.47 -2.12 2.81
CA HIS A 70 -10.34 -0.78 2.25
C HIS A 70 -9.53 0.05 3.24
N GLU A 71 -8.34 0.46 2.83
CA GLU A 71 -7.39 1.12 3.72
C GLU A 71 -6.88 2.41 3.10
N LEU A 72 -6.83 3.48 3.89
CA LEU A 72 -6.16 4.73 3.55
C LEU A 72 -4.86 4.85 4.33
N LEU A 73 -3.74 5.03 3.62
CA LEU A 73 -2.43 5.15 4.21
C LEU A 73 -1.78 6.50 3.85
N PRO A 74 -2.00 7.56 4.63
CA PRO A 74 -1.18 8.76 4.57
C PRO A 74 0.25 8.43 5.02
N TYR A 75 1.24 8.99 4.33
CA TYR A 75 2.63 8.79 4.69
C TYR A 75 3.51 10.02 4.48
N LEU A 76 4.59 10.05 5.26
CA LEU A 76 5.64 11.05 5.21
C LEU A 76 6.97 10.33 5.00
N ARG A 77 7.73 10.79 4.02
CA ARG A 77 9.08 10.31 3.74
C ARG A 77 10.11 11.40 3.99
N TRP A 78 11.20 11.03 4.67
CA TRP A 78 12.34 11.86 4.99
C TRP A 78 13.64 11.25 4.46
N SER A 79 14.31 11.97 3.58
CA SER A 79 15.59 11.58 2.97
C SER A 79 16.65 12.62 3.34
N PRO A 80 17.28 12.54 4.54
CA PRO A 80 18.22 13.56 5.00
C PRO A 80 19.46 13.71 4.12
N ASN A 81 19.87 12.63 3.45
CA ASN A 81 20.97 12.58 2.51
C ASN A 81 20.71 11.47 1.46
N ALA A 82 21.66 11.25 0.56
CA ALA A 82 21.53 10.27 -0.52
C ALA A 82 21.57 8.79 -0.06
N HIS A 83 21.89 8.53 1.21
CA HIS A 83 22.07 7.17 1.74
C HIS A 83 20.92 6.71 2.60
N TRP A 84 20.20 7.62 3.26
CA TRP A 84 19.13 7.29 4.20
C TRP A 84 17.77 7.75 3.70
N ASP A 85 16.79 6.84 3.77
CA ASP A 85 15.37 7.10 3.56
C ASP A 85 14.59 6.57 4.78
N PHE A 86 13.77 7.41 5.40
CA PHE A 86 12.81 7.02 6.45
C PHE A 86 11.39 7.31 5.97
N SER A 87 10.47 6.38 6.15
CA SER A 87 9.05 6.56 5.82
C SER A 87 8.19 6.17 7.01
N ALA A 88 7.21 7.00 7.34
CA ALA A 88 6.22 6.73 8.36
C ALA A 88 4.83 6.76 7.73
N PHE A 89 4.04 5.73 8.02
CA PHE A 89 2.68 5.53 7.52
C PHE A 89 1.72 5.47 8.71
N SER A 90 0.55 6.07 8.55
CA SER A 90 -0.62 5.78 9.38
C SER A 90 -1.61 5.01 8.50
N ILE A 91 -2.31 4.03 9.07
CA ILE A 91 -3.24 3.16 8.34
C ILE A 91 -4.62 3.40 8.97
N PHE A 92 -5.63 3.64 8.12
CA PHE A 92 -7.02 3.78 8.53
C PHE A 92 -7.86 2.81 7.72
N GLY A 93 -8.46 1.82 8.39
CA GLY A 93 -9.36 0.87 7.77
C GLY A 93 -10.79 1.37 7.72
N PHE A 94 -11.52 0.97 6.67
CA PHE A 94 -12.93 1.31 6.49
C PHE A 94 -13.87 0.10 6.48
N THR A 95 -13.34 -1.11 6.59
CA THR A 95 -14.13 -2.36 6.67
C THR A 95 -13.80 -3.13 7.94
N GLN A 96 -14.65 -4.11 8.25
CA GLN A 96 -14.50 -4.96 9.43
C GLN A 96 -13.18 -5.74 9.47
N ASP A 97 -12.66 -6.11 8.30
CA ASP A 97 -11.42 -6.88 8.16
C ASP A 97 -10.20 -5.98 7.90
N SER A 98 -10.38 -4.66 7.88
CA SER A 98 -9.29 -3.69 7.89
C SER A 98 -8.91 -3.35 9.35
N PRO A 99 -7.66 -2.94 9.64
CA PRO A 99 -7.32 -2.45 10.97
C PRO A 99 -8.03 -1.13 11.27
N ASP A 100 -8.55 -0.94 12.49
CA ASP A 100 -9.17 0.33 12.89
C ASP A 100 -8.19 1.50 12.69
N ILE A 101 -6.98 1.37 13.27
CA ILE A 101 -5.84 2.27 13.06
C ILE A 101 -4.56 1.44 13.13
N GLY A 102 -3.59 1.76 12.28
CA GLY A 102 -2.24 1.18 12.32
C GLY A 102 -1.14 2.22 12.11
N VAL A 103 0.09 1.86 12.45
CA VAL A 103 1.28 2.66 12.13
C VAL A 103 2.39 1.75 11.61
N LEU A 104 3.14 2.22 10.62
CA LEU A 104 4.29 1.51 10.07
C LEU A 104 5.44 2.49 9.89
N GLY A 105 6.62 2.10 10.37
CA GLY A 105 7.88 2.80 10.09
C GLY A 105 8.77 1.94 9.20
N GLN A 106 9.31 2.53 8.15
CA GLN A 106 10.29 1.89 7.27
C GLN A 106 11.58 2.72 7.24
N LEU A 107 12.71 2.05 7.44
CA LEU A 107 14.04 2.62 7.28
C LEU A 107 14.75 1.90 6.13
N SER A 108 15.43 2.65 5.27
CA SER A 108 16.18 2.10 4.16
C SER A 108 17.52 2.81 4.02
N TYR A 109 18.57 2.02 3.77
CA TYR A 109 19.93 2.48 3.54
C TYR A 109 20.41 2.09 2.15
N ARG A 110 21.04 3.02 1.43
CA ARG A 110 21.63 2.80 0.10
C ARG A 110 23.15 2.96 0.19
N TRP A 111 23.87 1.96 -0.30
CA TRP A 111 25.33 1.91 -0.38
C TRP A 111 25.85 2.65 -1.61
#